data_AF-A0A923BXK8-F1
#
_entry.id   AF-A0A923BXK8-F1
#
_cell.length_a   1.000
_cell.length_b   1.000
_cell.length_c   1.000
_cell.angle_alpha   90.00
_cell.angle_beta   90.00
_cell.angle_gamma   90.00
#
_symmetry.space_group_name_H-M   'P 1'
#
loop_
_entity.id
_entity.type
_entity.pdbx_description
1 polymer ?
#
loop_
_entity_poly.entity_id
_entity_poly.type
_entity_poly.pdbx_seq_one_letter_code
_entity_poly.pdbx_strand_id
1 'polypeptide(L)'
;MAAPKLSLVVLAAAGLAGCVAAGPMPGTPEFTAAQVSRAYDCGLRVDRGRIIARLPSEQRGRFVAANASYAVKSYNAPRRCEASERERLQAELRLGGARR
;
A
#
# COMPACT_ATOMS: atom_id res chain seq x y z
N MET A 1 11.73 21.45 -46.29
CA MET A 1 12.22 21.42 -44.89
C MET A 1 11.03 21.72 -43.98
N ALA A 2 10.54 20.72 -43.24
CA ALA A 2 9.37 20.84 -42.35
C ALA A 2 9.69 20.28 -40.96
N ALA A 3 9.14 20.94 -39.95
CA ALA A 3 9.68 21.12 -38.61
C ALA A 3 9.68 19.90 -37.66
N PRO A 4 10.61 19.85 -36.68
CA PRO A 4 10.69 18.85 -35.62
C PRO A 4 9.74 19.23 -34.47
N LYS A 5 8.45 18.89 -34.56
CA LYS A 5 7.47 19.20 -33.49
C LYS A 5 6.86 17.97 -32.82
N LEU A 6 6.99 16.79 -33.42
CA LEU A 6 6.44 15.55 -32.86
C LEU A 6 7.30 14.95 -31.74
N SER A 7 8.61 15.22 -31.73
CA SER A 7 9.56 14.59 -30.79
C SER A 7 9.43 15.11 -29.35
N LEU A 8 9.04 16.39 -29.16
CA LEU A 8 8.92 16.98 -27.83
C LEU A 8 7.69 16.51 -27.07
N VAL A 9 6.59 16.23 -27.77
CA VAL A 9 5.35 15.71 -27.16
C VAL A 9 5.54 14.28 -26.66
N VAL A 10 6.31 13.46 -27.38
CA VAL A 10 6.63 12.09 -26.98
C VAL A 10 7.58 12.06 -25.77
N LEU A 11 8.59 12.92 -25.71
CA LEU A 11 9.46 13.02 -24.52
C LEU A 11 8.71 13.56 -23.29
N ALA A 12 7.80 14.53 -23.46
CA ALA A 12 6.99 15.04 -22.36
C ALA A 12 6.00 13.99 -21.82
N ALA A 13 5.40 13.18 -22.70
CA ALA A 13 4.52 12.07 -22.30
C ALA A 13 5.29 10.94 -21.59
N ALA A 14 6.53 10.65 -21.99
CA ALA A 14 7.38 9.67 -21.31
C ALA A 14 7.83 10.13 -19.92
N GLY A 15 8.01 11.44 -19.71
CA GLY A 15 8.36 12.01 -18.40
C GLY A 15 7.26 11.89 -17.33
N LEU A 16 5.99 11.81 -17.73
CA LEU A 16 4.85 11.67 -16.83
C LEU A 16 4.57 10.22 -16.40
N ALA A 17 5.14 9.22 -17.09
CA ALA A 17 4.98 7.81 -16.74
C ALA A 17 5.72 7.40 -15.44
N GLY A 18 6.58 8.29 -14.91
CA GLY A 18 7.41 8.03 -13.72
C GLY A 18 6.74 8.28 -12.37
N CYS A 19 5.54 8.86 -12.31
CA CYS A 19 4.86 9.13 -11.04
C CYS A 19 4.06 7.93 -10.49
N VAL A 20 4.56 6.70 -10.67
CA VAL A 20 4.07 5.56 -9.88
C VAL A 20 4.63 5.73 -8.49
N ALA A 21 3.81 6.20 -7.55
CA ALA A 21 4.14 6.18 -6.14
C ALA A 21 4.45 4.73 -5.75
N ALA A 22 5.74 4.39 -5.67
CA ALA A 22 6.19 3.07 -5.26
C ALA A 22 5.60 2.80 -3.87
N GLY A 23 4.72 1.80 -3.79
CA GLY A 23 4.15 1.37 -2.53
C GLY A 23 5.24 0.80 -1.61
N PRO A 24 4.95 0.67 -0.30
CA PRO A 24 5.86 0.01 0.62
C PRO A 24 6.20 -1.42 0.14
N MET A 25 7.44 -1.85 0.36
CA MET A 25 7.93 -3.13 -0.17
C MET A 25 7.36 -4.32 0.61
N PRO A 26 6.91 -5.41 -0.04
CA PRO A 26 6.45 -6.62 0.64
C PRO A 26 7.47 -7.13 1.68
N GLY A 27 6.98 -7.58 2.83
CA GLY A 27 7.82 -8.03 3.95
C GLY A 27 8.22 -6.93 4.94
N THR A 28 7.92 -5.67 4.65
CA THR A 28 8.16 -4.55 5.58
C THR A 28 6.97 -4.32 6.54
N PRO A 29 7.21 -3.72 7.72
CA PRO A 29 6.12 -3.30 8.61
C PRO A 29 5.23 -2.23 7.94
N GLU A 30 5.78 -1.39 7.07
CA GLU A 30 5.04 -0.38 6.31
C GLU A 30 4.08 -1.02 5.29
N PHE A 31 4.51 -2.10 4.63
CA PHE A 31 3.64 -2.85 3.72
C PHE A 31 2.51 -3.51 4.49
N THR A 32 2.82 -4.14 5.62
CA THR A 32 1.80 -4.75 6.48
C THR A 32 0.80 -3.69 6.95
N ALA A 33 1.27 -2.51 7.35
CA ALA A 33 0.41 -1.39 7.75
C ALA A 33 -0.49 -0.89 6.61
N ALA A 34 0.03 -0.84 5.37
CA ALA A 34 -0.75 -0.47 4.19
C ALA A 34 -1.84 -1.52 3.90
N GLN A 35 -1.52 -2.80 3.97
CA GLN A 35 -2.51 -3.89 3.79
C GLN A 35 -3.60 -3.86 4.86
N VAL A 36 -3.23 -3.60 6.14
CA VAL A 36 -4.19 -3.43 7.23
C VAL A 36 -5.12 -2.25 6.96
N SER A 37 -4.58 -1.11 6.53
CA SER A 37 -5.40 0.06 6.19
C SER A 37 -6.37 -0.26 5.05
N ARG A 38 -5.91 -0.91 3.97
CA ARG A 38 -6.80 -1.31 2.88
C ARG A 38 -7.86 -2.30 3.31
N ALA A 39 -7.52 -3.25 4.18
CA ALA A 39 -8.51 -4.18 4.71
C ALA A 39 -9.63 -3.45 5.46
N TYR A 40 -9.33 -2.41 6.24
CA TYR A 40 -10.36 -1.59 6.87
C TYR A 40 -11.24 -0.86 5.85
N ASP A 41 -10.64 -0.28 4.80
CA ASP A 41 -11.39 0.38 3.72
C ASP A 41 -12.34 -0.58 3.01
N CYS A 42 -11.92 -1.84 2.91
CA CYS A 42 -12.69 -2.93 2.34
C CYS A 42 -13.75 -3.52 3.30
N GLY A 43 -13.88 -2.99 4.52
CA GLY A 43 -14.81 -3.46 5.56
C GLY A 43 -14.41 -4.80 6.20
N LEU A 44 -13.15 -5.22 6.06
CA LEU A 44 -12.65 -6.46 6.64
C LEU A 44 -12.34 -6.29 8.13
N ARG A 45 -12.64 -7.32 8.92
CA ARG A 45 -12.19 -7.38 10.32
C ARG A 45 -10.73 -7.78 10.37
N VAL A 46 -9.93 -6.98 11.08
CA VAL A 46 -8.50 -7.20 11.26
C VAL A 46 -8.17 -7.27 12.75
N ASP A 47 -7.56 -8.38 13.18
CA ASP A 47 -6.99 -8.50 14.52
C ASP A 47 -5.59 -7.85 14.53
N ARG A 48 -5.56 -6.53 14.77
CA ARG A 48 -4.32 -5.75 14.81
C ARG A 48 -3.39 -6.22 15.93
N GLY A 49 -3.92 -6.68 17.06
CA GLY A 49 -3.14 -7.17 18.19
C GLY A 49 -2.30 -8.39 17.78
N ARG A 50 -2.92 -9.35 17.08
CA ARG A 50 -2.23 -10.53 16.54
C ARG A 50 -1.17 -10.18 15.49
N ILE A 51 -1.42 -9.20 14.63
CA ILE A 51 -0.43 -8.74 13.65
C ILE A 51 0.79 -8.16 14.36
N ILE A 52 0.58 -7.25 15.32
CA ILE A 52 1.67 -6.64 16.10
C ILE A 52 2.46 -7.71 16.87
N ALA A 53 1.77 -8.70 17.45
CA ALA A 53 2.40 -9.78 18.20
C ALA A 53 3.37 -10.62 17.35
N ARG A 54 3.05 -10.84 16.07
CA ARG A 54 3.91 -11.59 15.12
C ARG A 54 5.09 -10.76 14.61
N LEU A 55 5.00 -9.43 14.69
CA LEU A 55 6.09 -8.58 14.28
C LEU A 55 7.25 -8.64 15.29
N PRO A 56 8.50 -8.67 14.81
CA PRO A 56 9.68 -8.39 15.62
C PRO A 56 9.52 -7.10 16.43
N SER A 57 10.03 -7.09 17.67
CA SER A 57 9.88 -5.95 18.59
C SER A 57 10.41 -4.64 17.98
N GLU A 58 11.53 -4.69 17.26
CA GLU A 58 12.15 -3.54 16.59
C GLU A 58 11.34 -2.99 15.39
N GLN A 59 10.37 -3.76 14.88
CA GLN A 59 9.52 -3.37 13.76
C GLN A 59 8.14 -2.86 14.21
N ARG A 60 7.73 -3.13 15.45
CA ARG A 60 6.39 -2.75 15.95
C ARG A 60 6.17 -1.24 15.92
N GLY A 61 7.16 -0.45 16.35
CA GLY A 61 7.05 1.02 16.34
C GLY A 61 6.84 1.58 14.93
N ARG A 62 7.60 1.07 13.96
CA ARG A 62 7.47 1.43 12.54
C ARG A 62 6.10 1.06 11.97
N PHE A 63 5.60 -0.13 12.28
CA PHE A 63 4.25 -0.54 11.90
C PHE A 63 3.17 0.40 12.47
N VAL A 64 3.24 0.74 13.77
CA VAL A 64 2.26 1.62 14.42
C VAL A 64 2.26 3.01 13.79
N ALA A 65 3.45 3.58 13.57
CA ALA A 65 3.59 4.88 12.93
C ALA A 65 3.03 4.88 11.50
N ALA A 66 3.39 3.89 10.69
CA ALA A 66 2.90 3.77 9.33
C ALA A 66 1.38 3.55 9.28
N ASN A 67 0.83 2.71 10.16
CA ASN A 67 -0.60 2.41 10.21
C ASN A 67 -1.43 3.66 10.55
N ALA A 68 -0.95 4.51 11.46
CA ALA A 68 -1.59 5.80 11.76
C ALA A 68 -1.61 6.72 10.53
N SER A 69 -0.49 6.88 9.84
CA SER A 69 -0.39 7.71 8.63
C SER A 69 -1.31 7.22 7.51
N TYR A 70 -1.40 5.90 7.30
CA TYR A 70 -2.31 5.34 6.28
C TYR A 70 -3.78 5.48 6.65
N ALA A 71 -4.14 5.39 7.94
CA ALA A 71 -5.51 5.62 8.38
C ALA A 71 -5.99 7.04 8.05
N VAL A 72 -5.15 8.06 8.30
CA VAL A 72 -5.45 9.45 7.91
C VAL A 72 -5.59 9.57 6.40
N LYS A 73 -4.66 8.98 5.64
CA LYS A 73 -4.70 9.01 4.18
C LYS A 73 -5.97 8.36 3.62
N SER A 74 -6.39 7.23 4.19
CA SER A 74 -7.61 6.56 3.78
C SER A 74 -8.86 7.37 4.13
N TYR A 75 -8.92 7.94 5.33
CA TYR A 75 -10.03 8.79 5.75
C TYR A 75 -10.27 9.95 4.77
N ASN A 76 -9.18 10.58 4.30
CA ASN A 76 -9.26 11.68 3.35
C ASN A 76 -9.56 11.25 1.90
N ALA A 77 -9.38 9.98 1.56
CA ALA A 77 -9.55 9.47 0.21
C ALA A 77 -10.03 8.00 0.22
N PRO A 78 -11.27 7.74 0.66
CA PRO A 78 -11.80 6.39 0.72
C PRO A 78 -11.91 5.83 -0.68
N ARG A 79 -11.50 4.57 -0.85
CA ARG A 79 -11.55 3.88 -2.15
C ARG A 79 -12.41 2.63 -2.01
N ARG A 80 -13.21 2.37 -3.05
CA ARG A 80 -13.97 1.12 -3.17
C ARG A 80 -13.02 -0.07 -3.27
N CYS A 81 -13.56 -1.24 -2.95
CA CYS A 81 -12.83 -2.48 -2.89
C CYS A 81 -13.59 -3.56 -3.65
N GLU A 82 -12.93 -4.21 -4.60
CA GLU A 82 -13.51 -5.32 -5.36
C GLU A 82 -13.46 -6.63 -4.56
N ALA A 83 -14.30 -7.60 -4.91
CA ALA A 83 -14.33 -8.89 -4.20
C ALA A 83 -12.96 -9.60 -4.22
N SER A 84 -12.28 -9.61 -5.37
CA SER A 84 -10.95 -10.21 -5.53
C SER A 84 -9.87 -9.50 -4.69
N GLU A 85 -9.98 -8.18 -4.50
CA GLU A 85 -9.06 -7.43 -3.63
C GLU A 85 -9.25 -7.83 -2.17
N ARG A 86 -10.49 -8.04 -1.72
CA ARG A 86 -10.81 -8.50 -0.36
C ARG A 86 -10.21 -9.87 -0.07
N GLU A 87 -10.36 -10.81 -1.00
CA GLU A 87 -9.80 -12.15 -0.88
C GLU A 87 -8.27 -12.12 -0.77
N ARG A 88 -7.62 -11.34 -1.65
CA ARG A 88 -6.17 -11.14 -1.61
C ARG A 88 -5.71 -10.53 -0.29
N LEU A 89 -6.42 -9.50 0.21
CA LEU A 89 -6.09 -8.87 1.49
C LEU A 89 -6.24 -9.84 2.67
N GLN A 90 -7.28 -10.69 2.68
CA GLN A 90 -7.41 -11.71 3.70
C GLN A 90 -6.27 -12.72 3.67
N ALA A 91 -5.85 -13.16 2.47
CA ALA A 91 -4.70 -14.06 2.32
C ALA A 91 -3.40 -13.39 2.83
N GLU A 92 -3.13 -12.16 2.40
CA GLU A 92 -1.94 -11.42 2.84
C GLU A 92 -1.91 -11.19 4.35
N LEU A 93 -3.04 -10.87 4.98
CA LEU A 93 -3.10 -10.65 6.43
C LEU A 93 -3.03 -11.95 7.25
N ARG A 94 -3.42 -13.09 6.68
CA ARG A 94 -3.19 -14.41 7.31
C ARG A 94 -1.70 -14.74 7.33
N LEU A 95 -0.99 -14.44 6.24
CA LEU A 95 0.46 -14.66 6.06
C LEU A 95 1.31 -13.59 6.76
N GLY A 96 0.77 -12.38 6.92
CA GLY A 96 1.45 -11.21 7.47
C GLY A 96 1.93 -11.44 8.90
N GLY A 97 3.25 -11.28 9.07
CA GLY A 97 3.99 -11.52 10.33
C GLY A 97 4.82 -12.80 10.34
N ALA A 98 4.64 -13.71 9.37
CA ALA A 98 5.31 -15.02 9.34
C ALA A 98 6.41 -15.19 8.27
N ARG A 99 6.55 -14.25 7.31
CA ARG A 99 7.67 -14.26 6.37
C ARG A 99 8.90 -13.67 7.04
N ARG A 100 9.62 -14.51 7.80
CA ARG A 100 11.05 -14.37 8.04
C ARG A 100 11.76 -15.51 7.33
#